data_AF-A0A2E5ENK4-F1
#
_entry.id   AF-A0A2E5ENK4-F1
#
_cell.length_a   1.000
_cell.length_b   1.000
_cell.length_c   1.000
_cell.angle_alpha   90.00
_cell.angle_beta   90.00
_cell.angle_gamma   90.00
#
_symmetry.space_group_name_H-M   'P 1'
#
loop_
_entity.id
_entity.type
_entity.pdbx_description
1 polymer ?
#
loop_
_entity_poly.entity_id
_entity_poly.type
_entity_poly.pdbx_seq_one_letter_code
_entity_poly.pdbx_strand_id
1 'polypeptide(L)'
;MNALQVEFAIEASEDSMAVIAQAYHPAWQATIDGKATRVIRANGVFQAVTIPAGQHHVVLRYRDQRFRIGLAITLTTLACLIVFLWRDAS
;
A
#
# COMPACT_ATOMS: atom_id res chain seq x y z
N MET A 1 -14.42 -7.01 -2.28
CA MET A 1 -13.61 -6.84 -1.05
C MET A 1 -13.11 -5.42 -1.03
N ASN A 2 -13.63 -4.59 -0.12
CA ASN A 2 -13.23 -3.20 0.00
C ASN A 2 -11.72 -3.13 0.28
N ALA A 3 -10.96 -2.48 -0.60
CA ALA A 3 -9.61 -2.07 -0.24
C ALA A 3 -9.74 -1.16 0.99
N LEU A 4 -8.97 -1.43 2.04
CA LEU A 4 -8.91 -0.54 3.19
C LEU A 4 -8.31 0.79 2.70
N GLN A 5 -9.15 1.81 2.63
CA GLN A 5 -8.81 3.16 2.21
C GLN A 5 -9.23 4.14 3.30
N VAL A 6 -8.34 5.09 3.59
CA VAL A 6 -8.61 6.23 4.48
C VAL A 6 -8.37 7.48 3.66
N GLU A 7 -9.32 8.42 3.71
CA GLU A 7 -9.30 9.62 2.89
C GLU A 7 -9.79 10.80 3.72
N PHE A 8 -9.08 11.92 3.64
CA PHE A 8 -9.44 13.15 4.34
C PHE A 8 -8.87 14.38 3.64
N ALA A 9 -9.54 15.51 3.82
CA ALA A 9 -9.02 16.82 3.46
C ALA A 9 -8.48 17.53 4.71
N ILE A 10 -7.46 18.35 4.55
CA ILE A 10 -6.86 19.14 5.62
C ILE A 10 -6.47 20.51 5.09
N GLU A 11 -6.65 21.51 5.94
CA GLU A 11 -6.12 22.85 5.75
C GLU A 11 -5.24 23.19 6.95
N ALA A 12 -3.98 23.49 6.71
CA ALA A 12 -3.02 23.80 7.75
C ALA A 12 -2.19 25.02 7.34
N SER A 13 -1.91 25.91 8.28
CA SER A 13 -1.05 27.09 8.06
C SER A 13 0.44 26.75 8.01
N GLU A 14 0.82 25.58 8.52
CA GLU A 14 2.19 25.10 8.65
C GLU A 14 2.29 23.61 8.30
N ASP A 15 3.51 23.15 8.03
CA ASP A 15 3.80 21.73 7.84
C ASP A 15 3.31 20.91 9.03
N SER A 16 2.49 19.92 8.75
CA SER A 16 1.72 19.18 9.75
C SER A 16 1.94 17.69 9.62
N MET A 17 1.86 16.98 10.74
CA MET A 17 1.91 15.52 10.75
C MET A 17 0.54 14.96 11.08
N ALA A 18 -0.14 14.36 10.10
CA ALA A 18 -1.38 13.64 10.35
C ALA A 18 -1.04 12.26 10.92
N VAL A 19 -1.39 12.02 12.18
CA VAL A 19 -1.28 10.71 12.83
C VAL A 19 -2.63 10.00 12.70
N ILE A 20 -2.61 8.81 12.10
CA ILE A 20 -3.79 7.97 11.96
C ILE A 20 -3.71 6.90 13.04
N ALA A 21 -4.72 6.84 13.91
CA ALA A 21 -4.82 5.93 15.05
C ALA A 21 -5.08 4.46 14.65
N GLN A 22 -4.28 3.95 13.72
CA GLN A 22 -4.24 2.56 13.28
C GLN A 22 -2.81 2.06 13.29
N ALA A 23 -2.64 0.74 13.46
CA ALA A 23 -1.33 0.13 13.51
C ALA A 23 -0.57 0.32 12.19
N TYR A 24 0.69 0.75 12.27
CA TYR A 24 1.57 0.89 11.13
C TYR A 24 1.78 -0.46 10.42
N HIS A 25 1.59 -0.46 9.11
CA HIS A 25 1.92 -1.59 8.25
C HIS A 25 2.59 -1.13 6.95
N PRO A 26 3.70 -1.77 6.53
CA PRO A 26 4.47 -1.32 5.36
C PRO A 26 3.74 -1.40 4.02
N ALA A 27 2.61 -2.14 3.95
CA ALA A 27 1.79 -2.22 2.74
C ALA A 27 0.86 -1.01 2.53
N TRP A 28 0.81 -0.05 3.47
CA TRP A 28 0.10 1.21 3.28
C TRP A 28 0.88 2.15 2.37
N GLN A 29 0.17 2.72 1.40
CA GLN A 29 0.69 3.77 0.53
C GLN A 29 -0.15 5.03 0.74
N ALA A 30 0.49 6.19 0.79
CA ALA A 30 -0.18 7.47 0.92
C ALA A 30 0.06 8.33 -0.32
N THR A 31 -0.92 9.16 -0.66
CA THR A 31 -0.80 10.21 -1.65
C THR A 31 -1.34 11.53 -1.10
N ILE A 32 -0.69 12.63 -1.43
CA ILE A 32 -1.16 14.00 -1.20
C ILE A 32 -1.41 14.61 -2.58
N ASP A 33 -2.66 14.97 -2.86
CA ASP A 33 -3.10 15.50 -4.17
C ASP A 33 -2.65 14.60 -5.34
N GLY A 34 -2.73 13.28 -5.15
CA GLY A 34 -2.31 12.27 -6.13
C GLY A 34 -0.80 12.01 -6.21
N LYS A 35 0.05 12.79 -5.52
CA LYS A 35 1.50 12.56 -5.46
C LYS A 35 1.85 11.61 -4.32
N ALA A 36 2.65 10.59 -4.61
CA ALA A 36 3.06 9.60 -3.62
C ALA A 36 3.86 10.24 -2.48
N THR A 37 3.53 9.87 -1.25
CA THR A 37 4.26 10.26 -0.04
C THR A 37 4.51 9.06 0.86
N ARG A 38 5.47 9.20 1.76
CA ARG A 38 5.88 8.13 2.67
C ARG A 38 4.92 8.06 3.86
N VAL A 39 4.41 6.86 4.12
CA VAL A 39 3.79 6.53 5.40
C VAL A 39 4.91 6.23 6.40
N ILE A 40 4.99 7.01 7.47
CA ILE A 40 5.96 6.84 8.54
C ILE A 40 5.29 6.27 9.79
N ARG A 41 6.09 5.77 10.72
CA ARG A 41 5.62 5.30 12.03
C ARG A 41 5.68 6.45 13.02
N ALA A 42 4.56 6.77 13.65
CA ALA A 42 4.46 7.73 14.75
C ALA A 42 4.19 7.00 16.06
N ASN A 43 4.78 7.50 17.16
CA ASN A 43 4.57 6.99 18.52
C ASN A 43 4.74 5.45 18.64
N GLY A 44 5.65 4.87 17.86
CA GLY A 44 6.00 3.45 17.89
C GLY A 44 4.99 2.48 17.27
N VAL A 45 3.70 2.82 17.21
CA VAL A 45 2.65 1.90 16.73
C VAL A 45 1.75 2.49 15.66
N PHE A 46 1.59 3.81 15.61
CA PHE A 46 0.67 4.45 14.67
C PHE A 46 1.34 4.76 13.34
N GLN A 47 0.54 4.92 12.30
CA GLN A 47 1.00 5.44 11.04
C GLN A 47 0.77 6.95 10.95
N ALA A 48 1.66 7.64 10.24
CA ALA A 48 1.55 9.07 10.02
C ALA A 48 2.03 9.47 8.63
N VAL A 49 1.59 10.64 8.20
CA VAL A 49 1.98 11.28 6.94
C VAL A 49 2.32 12.74 7.22
N THR A 50 3.48 13.18 6.74
CA THR A 50 3.86 14.61 6.75
C THR A 50 3.17 15.31 5.58
N ILE A 51 2.47 16.40 5.87
CA ILE A 51 1.65 17.16 4.94
C ILE A 51 2.16 18.60 4.95
N PRO A 52 2.52 19.17 3.78
CA PRO A 52 2.95 20.56 3.69
C PRO A 52 1.85 21.54 4.15
N ALA A 53 2.24 22.76 4.49
CA ALA A 53 1.29 23.85 4.69
C ALA A 53 0.39 24.07 3.44
N GLY A 54 -0.89 24.34 3.67
CA GLY A 54 -1.89 24.58 2.64
C GLY A 54 -3.10 23.68 2.75
N GLN A 55 -3.90 23.66 1.67
CA GLN A 55 -5.05 22.79 1.52
C GLN A 55 -4.67 21.56 0.71
N HIS A 56 -4.90 20.39 1.29
CA HIS A 56 -4.47 19.13 0.70
C HIS A 56 -5.51 18.04 0.86
N HIS A 57 -5.57 17.18 -0.15
CA HIS A 57 -6.35 15.95 -0.13
C HIS A 57 -5.44 14.74 0.06
N VAL A 58 -5.65 14.01 1.15
CA VAL A 58 -4.79 12.90 1.55
C VAL A 58 -5.54 11.60 1.43
N VAL A 59 -4.92 10.63 0.74
CA VAL A 59 -5.47 9.30 0.53
C VAL A 59 -4.45 8.25 0.94
N LEU A 60 -4.85 7.35 1.84
CA LEU A 60 -4.08 6.18 2.24
C LEU A 60 -4.78 4.94 1.72
N ARG A 61 -4.04 4.05 1.04
CA ARG A 61 -4.56 2.80 0.49
C ARG A 61 -3.68 1.64 0.92
N TYR A 62 -4.30 0.59 1.43
CA TYR A 62 -3.63 -0.67 1.67
C TYR A 62 -3.42 -1.40 0.34
N ARG A 63 -2.16 -1.62 -0.07
CA ARG A 63 -1.82 -2.39 -1.28
C ARG A 63 -0.94 -3.57 -0.90
N ASP A 64 -1.52 -4.76 -0.90
CA ASP A 64 -0.78 -5.98 -0.64
C ASP A 64 0.11 -6.35 -1.85
N GLN A 65 1.41 -6.08 -1.73
CA GLN A 65 2.39 -6.52 -2.74
C GLN A 65 2.55 -8.06 -2.75
N ARG A 66 2.26 -8.75 -1.65
CA ARG A 66 2.48 -10.21 -1.52
C ARG A 66 1.54 -11.00 -2.43
N PHE A 67 0.34 -10.48 -2.67
CA PHE A 67 -0.60 -11.09 -3.61
C PHE A 67 0.00 -11.22 -5.02
N ARG A 68 0.74 -10.21 -5.49
CA ARG A 68 1.39 -10.26 -6.81
C ARG A 68 2.51 -11.29 -6.88
N ILE A 69 3.29 -11.43 -5.81
CA ILE A 69 4.38 -12.41 -5.73
C ILE A 69 3.81 -13.83 -5.68
N GLY A 70 2.79 -14.07 -4.85
CA GLY A 70 2.11 -15.35 -4.77
C GLY A 70 1.54 -15.78 -6.13
N LEU A 71 0.87 -14.85 -6.83
CA LEU A 71 0.36 -15.10 -8.18
C LEU A 71 1.46 -15.48 -9.17
N ALA A 72 2.59 -14.77 -9.16
CA ALA A 72 3.72 -15.08 -10.03
C ALA A 72 4.30 -16.48 -9.77
N ILE A 73 4.43 -16.87 -8.49
CA ILE A 73 4.87 -18.21 -8.11
C ILE A 73 3.87 -19.25 -8.62
N THR A 74 2.58 -19.08 -8.35
CA THR A 74 1.54 -20.02 -8.79
C THR A 74 1.54 -20.21 -10.31
N LEU A 75 1.61 -19.13 -11.08
CA LEU A 75 1.66 -19.19 -12.54
C LEU A 75 2.92 -19.91 -13.04
N THR A 76 4.07 -19.63 -12.41
CA THR A 76 5.34 -20.28 -12.76
C THR A 76 5.29 -21.78 -12.46
N THR A 77 4.82 -22.17 -11.28
CA THR A 77 4.67 -23.59 -10.90
C THR A 77 3.70 -24.30 -11.83
N LEU A 78 2.57 -23.69 -12.17
CA LEU A 78 1.59 -24.27 -13.09
C LEU A 78 2.18 -24.46 -14.48
N ALA A 79 2.92 -23.47 -15.01
CA ALA A 79 3.60 -23.58 -16.29
C ALA A 79 4.62 -24.73 -16.29
N CYS A 80 5.45 -24.85 -15.25
CA CYS A 80 6.40 -25.95 -15.11
C CYS A 80 5.70 -27.32 -15.08
N LEU A 81 4.58 -27.43 -14.36
CA LEU A 81 3.82 -28.67 -14.25
C LEU A 81 3.22 -29.09 -15.59
N ILE A 82 2.66 -28.13 -16.34
CA ILE A 82 2.15 -28.37 -17.70
C ILE A 82 3.29 -28.89 -18.59
N VAL A 83 4.45 -28.21 -18.60
CA VAL A 83 5.61 -28.64 -19.40
C VAL A 83 6.07 -30.05 -19.02
N PHE A 84 6.10 -30.38 -17.72
CA PHE A 84 6.48 -31.70 -17.25
C PHE A 84 5.52 -32.79 -17.73
N LEU A 85 4.21 -32.56 -17.60
CA LEU A 85 3.18 -33.53 -18.04
C LEU A 85 3.16 -33.72 -19.56
N TRP A 86 3.43 -32.65 -20.33
CA TRP A 86 3.57 -32.76 -21.79
C TRP A 86 4.78 -33.60 -22.18
N ARG A 87 5.89 -33.49 -21.45
CA ARG A 87 7.10 -34.30 -21.70
C ARG A 87 6.92 -35.77 -21.36
N ASP A 88 6.14 -36.09 -20.34
CA ASP A 88 5.88 -37.48 -19.91
C ASP A 88 4.85 -38.19 -20.82
N ALA A 89 3.97 -37.42 -21.47
CA ALA A 89 2.98 -37.93 -22.42
C ALA A 89 3.49 -38.06 -23.87
N SER A 90 4.73 -37.63 -24.15
CA SER A 90 5.39 -37.69 -25.47
C SER A 90 6.36 -38.85 -25.55
#